data_AF-A0A9P6P4H1-F1
#
_entry.id   AF-A0A9P6P4H1-F1
#
_cell.length_a   1.000
_cell.length_b   1.000
_cell.length_c   1.000
_cell.angle_alpha   90.00
_cell.angle_beta   90.00
_cell.angle_gamma   90.00
#
_symmetry.space_group_name_H-M   'P 1'
#
loop_
_entity.id
_entity.type
_entity.pdbx_description
1 polymer ?
#
loop_
_entity_poly.entity_id
_entity_poly.type
_entity_poly.pdbx_seq_one_letter_code
_entity_poly.pdbx_strand_id
1 'polypeptide(L)'
;MILEKTWTIQQLFRFLDHNNDGLIDARDLVAACMDPNAPSTMDQVTLEGLRQLQTASTVRLSYTEFAHLMDRHAIPNSDMTAEHIGKVLTVVAHATTQAKTNMMSDTMKHLIAGGLAGAVSRTVVSPMERMKILFQVQGPEPAVYEGVFPTLAKMWREEGLMGFMRGNGTNVVRIIPYSASQFASYEYFKAFLMEPGKSELDTSRRLTAGGLAGVVSVACTYPLDMVRTRLSIQSATLQGNSRNGGQHKKLPGIVPTMMQIYRTEGGWFGLYRGLWPTTLGVAPYVALNFQCYEGLKAYMIPPNSDQPSTTRKLICGALAGSIAQTITYPLGTWDAIRTMIQKEGVKSMYKGLIPNYLKVAPAIGVSFVTYEWCKDAMQPL
;
A
#
# COMPACT_ATOMS: atom_id res chain seq x y z
N MET A 1 5.00 18.99 -47.55
CA MET A 1 3.79 19.54 -48.23
C MET A 1 2.68 19.83 -47.20
N ILE A 2 3.00 20.56 -46.13
CA ILE A 2 2.07 20.96 -45.04
C ILE A 2 2.01 22.50 -44.88
N LEU A 3 2.96 23.23 -45.49
CA LEU A 3 3.11 24.67 -45.39
C LEU A 3 2.04 25.50 -46.13
N GLU A 4 1.22 24.88 -47.00
CA GLU A 4 0.19 25.57 -47.81
C GLU A 4 -1.26 25.23 -47.41
N LYS A 5 -1.47 24.33 -46.44
CA LYS A 5 -2.82 23.96 -46.00
C LYS A 5 -3.13 24.60 -44.65
N THR A 6 -4.29 25.23 -44.57
CA THR A 6 -4.90 25.66 -43.32
C THR A 6 -5.44 24.46 -42.56
N TRP A 7 -5.14 24.40 -41.26
CA TRP A 7 -5.58 23.29 -40.40
C TRP A 7 -6.76 23.72 -39.53
N THR A 8 -7.69 22.79 -39.32
CA THR A 8 -8.68 22.88 -38.24
C THR A 8 -8.15 22.18 -36.99
N ILE A 9 -8.68 22.56 -35.83
CA ILE A 9 -8.32 21.95 -34.54
C ILE A 9 -8.54 20.43 -34.51
N GLN A 10 -9.58 19.92 -35.19
CA GLN A 10 -9.84 18.48 -35.30
C GLN A 10 -8.81 17.75 -36.17
N GLN A 11 -8.39 18.37 -37.27
CA GLN A 11 -7.35 17.81 -38.13
C GLN A 11 -6.01 17.79 -37.41
N LEU A 12 -5.70 18.84 -36.65
CA LEU A 12 -4.49 18.90 -35.85
C LEU A 12 -4.50 17.87 -34.73
N PHE A 13 -5.61 17.71 -34.01
CA PHE A 13 -5.75 16.68 -32.98
C PHE A 13 -5.50 15.28 -33.56
N ARG A 14 -6.11 14.94 -34.69
CA ARG A 14 -5.89 13.64 -35.37
C ARG A 14 -4.48 13.43 -35.89
N PHE A 15 -3.78 14.51 -36.23
CA PHE A 15 -2.38 14.43 -36.63
C PHE A 15 -1.45 14.21 -35.44
N LEU A 16 -1.77 14.83 -34.30
CA LEU A 16 -1.04 14.62 -33.06
C LEU A 16 -1.28 13.21 -32.51
N ASP A 17 -2.52 12.72 -32.53
CA ASP A 17 -2.92 11.37 -32.13
C ASP A 17 -2.45 10.31 -33.15
N HIS A 18 -1.15 9.98 -33.10
CA HIS A 18 -0.50 9.09 -34.06
C HIS A 18 -1.02 7.65 -33.99
N ASN A 19 -1.40 7.20 -32.80
CA ASN A 19 -1.89 5.84 -32.57
C ASN A 19 -3.42 5.71 -32.72
N ASN A 20 -4.12 6.84 -32.88
CA ASN A 20 -5.56 6.96 -33.12
C ASN A 20 -6.42 6.33 -32.01
N ASP A 21 -5.97 6.42 -30.76
CA ASP A 21 -6.70 5.97 -29.56
C ASP A 21 -7.63 7.05 -28.97
N GLY A 22 -7.66 8.25 -29.57
CA GLY A 22 -8.47 9.38 -29.16
C GLY A 22 -7.86 10.17 -28.00
N LEU A 23 -6.60 9.92 -27.64
CA LEU A 23 -5.87 10.58 -26.57
C LEU A 23 -4.49 11.01 -27.08
N ILE A 24 -4.04 12.20 -26.67
CA ILE A 24 -2.67 12.66 -26.96
C ILE A 24 -1.79 12.32 -25.77
N ASP A 25 -0.75 11.51 -25.99
CA ASP A 25 0.27 11.24 -24.99
C ASP A 25 1.67 11.76 -25.40
N ALA A 26 2.68 11.61 -24.53
CA ALA A 26 4.02 12.12 -24.85
C ALA A 26 4.68 11.36 -26.02
N ARG A 27 4.29 10.11 -26.30
CA ARG A 27 4.79 9.33 -27.45
C ARG A 27 4.24 9.89 -28.74
N ASP A 28 2.96 10.23 -28.74
CA ASP A 28 2.27 10.88 -29.86
C ASP A 28 2.91 12.24 -30.18
N LEU A 29 3.22 13.04 -29.16
CA LEU A 29 3.93 14.31 -29.32
C LEU A 29 5.36 14.12 -29.86
N VAL A 30 6.10 13.13 -29.36
CA VAL A 30 7.45 12.81 -29.89
C VAL A 30 7.38 12.35 -31.34
N ALA A 31 6.39 11.51 -31.70
CA ALA A 31 6.18 11.06 -33.07
C ALA A 31 5.84 12.22 -34.00
N ALA A 32 4.95 13.13 -33.58
CA ALA A 32 4.62 14.33 -34.32
C ALA A 32 5.82 15.27 -34.51
N CYS A 33 6.74 15.33 -33.55
CA CYS A 33 7.98 16.12 -33.66
C CYS A 33 9.05 15.47 -34.56
N MET A 34 8.99 14.16 -34.76
CA MET A 34 9.91 13.41 -35.63
C MET A 34 9.41 13.32 -37.07
N ASP A 35 8.19 13.77 -37.36
CA ASP A 35 7.66 13.82 -38.73
C ASP A 35 8.48 14.83 -39.56
N PRO A 36 9.07 14.42 -40.71
CA PRO A 36 9.85 15.31 -41.58
C PRO A 36 9.05 16.49 -42.15
N ASN A 37 7.72 16.53 -41.97
CA ASN A 37 6.85 17.63 -42.35
C ASN A 37 6.43 18.55 -41.19
N ALA A 38 6.90 18.31 -39.95
CA ALA A 38 6.54 19.12 -38.79
C ALA A 38 7.22 20.51 -38.83
N PRO A 39 6.58 21.58 -38.31
CA PRO A 39 7.21 22.89 -38.18
C PRO A 39 8.43 22.80 -37.25
N SER A 40 9.58 23.27 -37.72
CA SER A 40 10.89 23.15 -37.07
C SER A 40 11.09 24.11 -35.87
N THR A 41 10.07 24.32 -35.04
CA THR A 41 10.04 25.40 -34.03
C THR A 41 9.85 24.90 -32.60
N MET A 42 10.49 23.79 -32.22
CA MET A 42 10.54 23.38 -30.81
C MET A 42 11.96 23.47 -30.26
N ASP A 43 12.07 24.11 -29.09
CA ASP A 43 13.30 24.16 -28.31
C ASP A 43 13.79 22.75 -27.97
N GLN A 44 15.08 22.49 -28.15
CA GLN A 44 15.70 21.19 -27.82
C GLN A 44 15.40 20.73 -26.38
N VAL A 45 15.24 21.68 -25.46
CA VAL A 45 14.90 21.44 -24.05
C VAL A 45 13.51 20.78 -23.91
N THR A 46 12.52 21.24 -24.67
CA THR A 46 11.16 20.71 -24.64
C THR A 46 11.10 19.32 -25.27
N LEU A 47 11.88 19.09 -26.33
CA LEU A 47 11.97 17.81 -27.02
C LEU A 47 12.69 16.75 -26.17
N GLU A 48 13.73 17.14 -25.44
CA GLU A 48 14.40 16.27 -24.46
C GLU A 48 13.49 15.96 -23.26
N GLY A 49 12.72 16.95 -22.80
CA GLY A 49 11.67 16.76 -21.80
C GLY A 49 10.64 15.72 -22.24
N LEU A 50 10.10 15.83 -23.46
CA LEU A 50 9.16 14.86 -24.04
C LEU A 50 9.76 13.45 -24.18
N ARG A 51 11.04 13.32 -24.54
CA ARG A 51 11.74 12.02 -24.60
C ARG A 51 11.86 11.36 -23.23
N GLN A 52 12.14 12.14 -22.18
CA GLN A 52 12.11 11.64 -20.79
C GLN A 52 10.69 11.26 -20.32
N LEU A 53 9.65 11.82 -20.94
CA LEU A 53 8.26 11.45 -20.65
C LEU A 53 7.86 10.11 -21.29
N GLN A 54 8.52 9.67 -22.37
CA GLN A 54 8.19 8.47 -23.15
C GLN A 54 8.33 7.14 -22.36
N THR A 55 9.21 7.11 -21.36
CA THR A 55 9.56 5.93 -20.55
C THR A 55 8.69 5.74 -19.30
N ALA A 56 7.84 6.71 -18.95
CA ALA A 56 6.96 6.64 -17.78
C ALA A 56 5.48 6.66 -18.19
N SER A 57 4.57 6.23 -17.31
CA SER A 57 3.12 6.39 -17.51
C SER A 57 2.79 7.86 -17.77
N THR A 58 2.41 8.16 -19.02
CA THR A 58 2.17 9.50 -19.53
C THR A 58 0.79 10.02 -19.15
N VAL A 59 0.70 11.30 -18.83
CA VAL A 59 -0.59 12.01 -18.77
C VAL A 59 -1.16 12.03 -20.18
N ARG A 60 -2.44 11.67 -20.30
CA ARG A 60 -3.18 11.60 -21.57
C ARG A 60 -4.14 12.77 -21.65
N LEU A 61 -4.15 13.43 -22.81
CA LEU A 61 -5.02 14.57 -23.09
C LEU A 61 -6.15 14.15 -24.03
N SER A 62 -7.40 14.27 -23.56
CA SER A 62 -8.58 14.06 -24.39
C SER A 62 -8.80 15.22 -25.38
N TYR A 63 -9.59 14.98 -26.42
CA TYR A 63 -9.97 16.03 -27.38
C TYR A 63 -10.61 17.26 -26.69
N THR A 64 -11.44 17.04 -25.67
CA THR A 64 -12.09 18.12 -24.92
C THR A 64 -11.08 18.97 -24.15
N GLU A 65 -10.13 18.33 -23.49
CA GLU A 65 -9.07 19.04 -22.75
C GLU A 65 -8.12 19.76 -23.71
N PHE A 66 -7.81 19.15 -24.85
CA PHE A 66 -7.03 19.76 -25.92
C PHE A 66 -7.73 21.01 -26.48
N ALA A 67 -9.03 20.94 -26.79
CA ALA A 67 -9.80 22.08 -27.29
C ALA A 67 -9.85 23.23 -26.27
N HIS A 68 -10.07 22.94 -24.99
CA HIS A 68 -10.00 23.94 -23.93
C HIS A 68 -8.61 24.56 -23.76
N LEU A 69 -7.55 23.76 -23.95
CA LEU A 69 -6.18 24.26 -23.92
C LEU A 69 -5.92 25.23 -25.08
N MET A 70 -6.42 24.93 -26.29
CA MET A 70 -6.29 25.82 -27.45
C MET A 70 -7.03 27.15 -27.25
N ASP A 71 -8.24 27.10 -26.70
CA ASP A 71 -9.03 28.28 -26.37
C ASP A 71 -8.33 29.17 -25.32
N ARG A 72 -7.79 28.56 -24.24
CA ARG A 72 -7.04 29.28 -23.20
C ARG A 72 -5.81 30.01 -23.73
N HIS A 73 -5.17 29.49 -24.77
CA HIS A 73 -3.99 30.10 -25.40
C HIS A 73 -4.31 30.97 -26.62
N ALA A 74 -5.60 31.27 -26.84
CA ALA A 74 -6.11 32.07 -27.96
C ALA A 74 -5.62 31.56 -29.33
N ILE A 75 -5.63 30.23 -29.51
CA ILE A 75 -5.26 29.58 -30.77
C ILE A 75 -6.53 29.44 -31.63
N PRO A 76 -6.53 29.89 -32.90
CA PRO A 76 -7.71 29.87 -33.75
C PRO A 76 -8.15 28.43 -34.07
N ASN A 77 -9.48 28.21 -34.14
CA ASN A 77 -10.07 26.89 -34.39
C ASN A 77 -9.99 26.45 -35.87
N SER A 78 -9.79 27.40 -36.78
CA SER A 78 -9.65 27.21 -38.23
C SER A 78 -8.51 28.09 -38.76
N ASP A 79 -8.02 27.80 -39.96
CA ASP A 79 -7.00 28.59 -40.63
C ASP A 79 -5.65 28.66 -39.92
N MET A 80 -5.28 27.58 -39.22
CA MET A 80 -4.00 27.48 -38.53
C MET A 80 -2.84 27.36 -39.54
N THR A 81 -1.90 28.29 -39.44
CA THR A 81 -0.63 28.30 -40.19
C THR A 81 0.42 27.43 -39.50
N ALA A 82 1.55 27.19 -40.16
CA ALA A 82 2.67 26.42 -39.59
C ALA A 82 3.22 27.00 -38.27
N GLU A 83 3.18 28.32 -38.11
CA GLU A 83 3.56 29.01 -36.86
C GLU A 83 2.58 28.68 -35.72
N HIS A 84 1.27 28.63 -36.01
CA HIS A 84 0.26 28.22 -35.04
C HIS A 84 0.46 26.76 -34.61
N ILE A 85 0.82 25.86 -35.53
CA ILE A 85 1.09 24.45 -35.24
C ILE A 85 2.31 24.30 -34.30
N GLY A 86 3.39 25.05 -34.53
CA GLY A 86 4.55 25.07 -33.63
C GLY A 86 4.21 25.56 -32.22
N LYS A 87 3.37 26.60 -32.12
CA LYS A 87 2.86 27.11 -30.84
C LYS A 87 1.99 26.07 -30.12
N VAL A 88 1.13 25.34 -30.84
CA VAL A 88 0.29 24.27 -30.28
C VAL A 88 1.15 23.16 -29.69
N LEU A 89 2.12 22.65 -30.46
CA LEU A 89 3.03 21.60 -30.01
C LEU A 89 3.76 21.97 -28.71
N THR A 90 4.22 23.22 -28.62
CA THR A 90 4.91 23.74 -27.43
C THR A 90 3.95 23.86 -26.23
N VAL A 91 2.75 24.40 -26.44
CA VAL A 91 1.72 24.53 -25.40
C VAL A 91 1.30 23.16 -24.86
N VAL A 92 1.05 22.20 -25.75
CA VAL A 92 0.65 20.84 -25.38
C VAL A 92 1.80 20.12 -24.67
N ALA A 93 3.03 20.24 -25.15
CA ALA A 93 4.21 19.66 -24.48
C ALA A 93 4.40 20.24 -23.07
N HIS A 94 4.25 21.56 -22.90
CA HIS A 94 4.33 22.21 -21.59
C HIS A 94 3.20 21.76 -20.66
N ALA A 95 1.96 21.74 -21.16
CA ALA A 95 0.79 21.29 -20.40
C ALA A 95 0.93 19.83 -19.94
N THR A 96 1.38 18.93 -20.81
CA THR A 96 1.64 17.51 -20.49
C THR A 96 2.76 17.37 -19.45
N THR A 97 3.84 18.15 -19.58
CA THR A 97 4.97 18.14 -18.63
C THR A 97 4.55 18.67 -17.25
N GLN A 98 3.80 19.78 -17.23
CA GLN A 98 3.29 20.39 -16.01
C GLN A 98 2.26 19.49 -15.33
N ALA A 99 1.36 18.86 -16.09
CA ALA A 99 0.39 17.92 -15.57
C ALA A 99 1.05 16.69 -14.92
N LYS A 100 2.13 16.15 -15.52
CA LYS A 100 2.89 15.06 -14.89
C LYS A 100 3.56 15.53 -13.59
N THR A 101 4.15 16.72 -13.59
CA THR A 101 4.80 17.28 -12.39
C THR A 101 3.78 17.45 -11.26
N ASN A 102 2.58 17.94 -11.56
CA ASN A 102 1.49 18.06 -10.61
C ASN A 102 1.01 16.68 -10.11
N MET A 103 0.80 15.72 -11.01
CA MET A 103 0.39 14.35 -10.66
C MET A 103 1.43 13.66 -9.77
N MET A 104 2.73 13.84 -10.05
CA MET A 104 3.81 13.28 -9.23
C MET A 104 3.85 13.92 -7.84
N SER A 105 3.67 15.25 -7.77
CA SER A 105 3.52 15.98 -6.50
C SER A 105 2.32 15.44 -5.71
N ASP A 106 1.16 15.27 -6.34
CA ASP A 106 -0.05 14.80 -5.65
C ASP A 106 0.08 13.34 -5.21
N THR A 107 0.68 12.49 -6.03
CA THR A 107 1.01 11.10 -5.64
C THR A 107 1.94 11.08 -4.42
N MET A 108 2.96 11.95 -4.38
CA MET A 108 3.86 12.07 -3.24
C MET A 108 3.14 12.56 -1.98
N LYS A 109 2.25 13.54 -2.10
CA LYS A 109 1.41 14.03 -0.98
C LYS A 109 0.55 12.90 -0.42
N HIS A 110 -0.13 12.14 -1.29
CA HIS A 110 -0.93 10.99 -0.88
C HIS A 110 -0.09 9.88 -0.24
N LEU A 111 1.13 9.64 -0.74
CA LEU A 111 2.07 8.68 -0.17
C LEU A 111 2.52 9.09 1.24
N ILE A 112 2.87 10.37 1.43
CA ILE A 112 3.27 10.91 2.74
C ILE A 112 2.10 10.89 3.72
N ALA A 113 0.91 11.35 3.30
CA ALA A 113 -0.30 11.32 4.10
C ALA A 113 -0.66 9.88 4.52
N GLY A 114 -0.60 8.93 3.58
CA GLY A 114 -0.81 7.51 3.85
C GLY A 114 0.23 6.91 4.79
N GLY A 115 1.50 7.28 4.62
CA GLY A 115 2.61 6.84 5.48
C GLY A 115 2.47 7.34 6.93
N LEU A 116 2.18 8.63 7.11
CA LEU A 116 1.94 9.23 8.43
C LEU A 116 0.69 8.65 9.08
N ALA A 117 -0.42 8.55 8.34
CA ALA A 117 -1.64 7.91 8.82
C ALA A 117 -1.39 6.47 9.29
N GLY A 118 -0.64 5.70 8.52
CA GLY A 118 -0.19 4.36 8.89
C GLY A 118 0.64 4.36 10.18
N ALA A 119 1.60 5.27 10.32
CA ALA A 119 2.46 5.36 11.50
C ALA A 119 1.68 5.73 12.78
N VAL A 120 0.78 6.71 12.70
CA VAL A 120 -0.08 7.12 13.82
C VAL A 120 -1.04 6.00 14.20
N SER A 121 -1.67 5.35 13.20
CA SER A 121 -2.55 4.21 13.43
C SER A 121 -1.84 3.07 14.17
N ARG A 122 -0.65 2.65 13.72
CA ARG A 122 0.16 1.60 14.37
C ARG A 122 0.55 1.97 15.79
N THR A 123 0.84 3.25 16.03
CA THR A 123 1.20 3.77 17.34
C THR A 123 0.02 3.67 18.31
N VAL A 124 -1.19 4.10 17.91
CA VAL A 124 -2.40 4.01 18.74
C VAL A 124 -2.74 2.56 19.07
N VAL A 125 -2.57 1.64 18.12
CA VAL A 125 -2.91 0.24 18.33
C VAL A 125 -1.80 -0.64 18.89
N SER A 126 -0.62 -0.07 19.15
CA SER A 126 0.53 -0.77 19.71
C SER A 126 0.23 -1.55 21.00
N PRO A 127 -0.53 -1.03 21.98
CA PRO A 127 -0.84 -1.79 23.20
C PRO A 127 -1.56 -3.12 22.91
N MET A 128 -2.55 -3.10 22.03
CA MET A 128 -3.33 -4.27 21.63
C MET A 128 -2.52 -5.23 20.78
N GLU A 129 -1.66 -4.71 19.90
CA GLU A 129 -0.73 -5.53 19.11
C GLU A 129 0.28 -6.26 20.00
N ARG A 130 0.81 -5.58 21.01
CA ARG A 130 1.72 -6.19 21.97
C ARG A 130 1.01 -7.23 22.83
N MET A 131 -0.18 -6.93 23.34
CA MET A 131 -0.99 -7.89 24.10
C MET A 131 -1.26 -9.17 23.30
N LYS A 132 -1.61 -9.04 22.01
CA LYS A 132 -1.77 -10.19 21.11
C LYS A 132 -0.52 -11.07 21.12
N ILE A 133 0.67 -10.49 20.95
CA ILE A 133 1.93 -11.23 20.93
C ILE A 133 2.18 -11.92 22.28
N LEU A 134 1.95 -11.23 23.40
CA LEU A 134 2.12 -11.82 24.73
C LEU A 134 1.18 -13.01 24.97
N PHE A 135 -0.08 -12.90 24.54
CA PHE A 135 -1.01 -14.02 24.59
C PHE A 135 -0.59 -15.18 23.68
N GLN A 136 -0.03 -14.92 22.51
CA GLN A 136 0.40 -15.97 21.58
C GLN A 136 1.68 -16.70 22.02
N VAL A 137 2.52 -16.05 22.83
CA VAL A 137 3.84 -16.59 23.22
C VAL A 137 3.83 -17.21 24.61
N GLN A 138 2.86 -16.88 25.47
CA GLN A 138 2.76 -17.51 26.79
C GLN A 138 2.49 -19.01 26.67
N GLY A 139 3.30 -19.80 27.40
CA GLY A 139 3.25 -21.25 27.39
C GLY A 139 2.08 -21.86 28.18
N PRO A 140 2.18 -23.15 28.53
CA PRO A 140 1.16 -23.84 29.32
C PRO A 140 1.02 -23.24 30.73
N GLU A 141 -0.16 -23.42 31.31
CA GLU A 141 -0.60 -22.92 32.62
C GLU A 141 0.46 -23.06 33.75
N PRO A 142 0.48 -22.10 34.71
CA PRO A 142 -0.47 -21.00 34.88
C PRO A 142 -0.20 -19.81 33.93
N ALA A 143 -1.26 -19.27 33.32
CA ALA A 143 -1.14 -18.15 32.39
C ALA A 143 -0.67 -16.87 33.11
N VAL A 144 0.40 -16.25 32.59
CA VAL A 144 0.95 -15.00 33.15
C VAL A 144 0.09 -13.79 32.79
N TYR A 145 -0.65 -13.87 31.68
CA TYR A 145 -1.51 -12.82 31.18
C TYR A 145 -2.90 -13.37 30.85
N GLU A 146 -3.90 -12.92 31.60
CA GLU A 146 -5.31 -13.30 31.44
C GLU A 146 -6.20 -12.07 31.31
N GLY A 147 -7.12 -12.12 30.34
CA GLY A 147 -8.05 -11.05 30.07
C GLY A 147 -7.41 -9.77 29.52
N VAL A 148 -8.20 -8.97 28.81
CA VAL A 148 -7.71 -7.74 28.15
C VAL A 148 -7.31 -6.69 29.19
N PHE A 149 -8.22 -6.35 30.11
CA PHE A 149 -7.99 -5.29 31.10
C PHE A 149 -6.92 -5.61 32.14
N PRO A 150 -6.88 -6.80 32.77
CA PRO A 150 -5.83 -7.13 33.72
C PRO A 150 -4.45 -7.10 33.06
N THR A 151 -4.35 -7.56 31.80
CA THR A 151 -3.12 -7.52 31.04
C THR A 151 -2.67 -6.09 30.73
N LEU A 152 -3.57 -5.19 30.29
CA LEU A 152 -3.23 -3.77 30.09
C LEU A 152 -2.79 -3.10 31.38
N ALA A 153 -3.52 -3.33 32.48
CA ALA A 153 -3.19 -2.76 33.79
C ALA A 153 -1.82 -3.26 34.27
N LYS A 154 -1.53 -4.55 34.08
CA LYS A 154 -0.23 -5.14 34.39
C LYS A 154 0.89 -4.52 33.56
N MET A 155 0.73 -4.45 32.24
CA MET A 155 1.70 -3.83 31.33
C MET A 155 1.96 -2.36 31.69
N TRP A 156 0.92 -1.60 32.02
CA TRP A 156 1.05 -0.21 32.45
C TRP A 156 1.81 -0.09 33.78
N ARG A 157 1.46 -0.90 34.78
CA ARG A 157 2.08 -0.85 36.11
C ARG A 157 3.54 -1.32 36.07
N GLU A 158 3.86 -2.31 35.25
CA GLU A 158 5.19 -2.92 35.19
C GLU A 158 6.14 -2.17 34.23
N GLU A 159 5.63 -1.62 33.13
CA GLU A 159 6.48 -1.09 32.05
C GLU A 159 6.11 0.34 31.59
N GLY A 160 4.99 0.87 32.06
CA GLY A 160 4.49 2.19 31.69
C GLY A 160 4.20 2.35 30.19
N LEU A 161 4.18 3.60 29.75
CA LEU A 161 3.87 3.96 28.36
C LEU A 161 4.89 3.38 27.37
N MET A 162 6.18 3.40 27.70
CA MET A 162 7.21 2.81 26.84
C MET A 162 7.04 1.29 26.68
N GLY A 163 6.47 0.62 27.69
CA GLY A 163 6.06 -0.77 27.59
C GLY A 163 5.07 -1.00 26.45
N PHE A 164 4.00 -0.21 26.37
CA PHE A 164 3.01 -0.35 25.31
C PHE A 164 3.58 -0.17 23.89
N MET A 165 4.65 0.61 23.76
CA MET A 165 5.27 0.95 22.49
C MET A 165 6.41 -0.01 22.08
N ARG A 166 6.67 -1.08 22.85
CA ARG A 166 7.75 -2.05 22.57
C ARG A 166 7.47 -2.81 21.27
N GLY A 167 8.38 -2.63 20.30
CA GLY A 167 8.25 -3.17 18.95
C GLY A 167 7.46 -2.27 17.99
N ASN A 168 6.91 -1.14 18.42
CA ASN A 168 6.23 -0.23 17.50
C ASN A 168 7.22 0.48 16.56
N GLY A 169 8.44 0.77 17.00
CA GLY A 169 9.45 1.39 16.14
C GLY A 169 9.72 0.57 14.87
N THR A 170 9.77 -0.77 14.98
CA THR A 170 9.88 -1.67 13.81
C THR A 170 8.67 -1.59 12.89
N ASN A 171 7.44 -1.41 13.43
CA ASN A 171 6.25 -1.22 12.60
C ASN A 171 6.32 0.06 11.78
N VAL A 172 6.77 1.17 12.37
CA VAL A 172 6.87 2.46 11.69
C VAL A 172 7.95 2.42 10.60
N VAL A 173 9.14 1.93 10.94
CA VAL A 173 10.25 1.77 9.98
C VAL A 173 9.87 0.87 8.81
N ARG A 174 9.04 -0.16 9.06
CA ARG A 174 8.59 -1.11 8.05
C ARG A 174 7.67 -0.48 6.99
N ILE A 175 6.96 0.62 7.28
CA ILE A 175 5.92 1.18 6.37
C ILE A 175 6.50 1.49 4.98
N ILE A 176 7.64 2.19 4.93
CA ILE A 176 8.25 2.63 3.67
C ILE A 176 8.69 1.45 2.79
N PRO A 177 9.57 0.53 3.24
CA PRO A 177 10.00 -0.59 2.42
C PRO A 177 8.86 -1.55 2.07
N TYR A 178 7.88 -1.71 2.98
CA TYR A 178 6.68 -2.51 2.71
C TYR A 178 5.87 -1.92 1.56
N SER A 179 5.52 -0.64 1.61
CA SER A 179 4.73 0.04 0.57
C SER A 179 5.47 0.09 -0.77
N ALA A 180 6.78 0.38 -0.75
CA ALA A 180 7.60 0.41 -1.96
C ALA A 180 7.64 -0.96 -2.66
N SER A 181 7.93 -2.02 -1.89
CA SER A 181 7.93 -3.39 -2.40
C SER A 181 6.54 -3.81 -2.90
N GLN A 182 5.48 -3.42 -2.19
CA GLN A 182 4.12 -3.80 -2.56
C GLN A 182 3.70 -3.14 -3.86
N PHE A 183 3.97 -1.85 -4.02
CA PHE A 183 3.64 -1.12 -5.23
C PHE A 183 4.41 -1.67 -6.44
N ALA A 184 5.73 -1.84 -6.31
CA ALA A 184 6.56 -2.38 -7.39
C ALA A 184 6.13 -3.79 -7.80
N SER A 185 5.87 -4.66 -6.82
CA SER A 185 5.42 -6.03 -7.09
C SER A 185 4.01 -6.07 -7.67
N TYR A 186 3.12 -5.19 -7.21
CA TYR A 186 1.75 -5.10 -7.71
C TYR A 186 1.74 -4.69 -9.17
N GLU A 187 2.48 -3.65 -9.56
CA GLU A 187 2.54 -3.23 -10.98
C GLU A 187 3.18 -4.32 -11.86
N TYR A 188 4.20 -5.03 -11.37
CA TYR A 188 4.77 -6.19 -12.06
C TYR A 188 3.73 -7.31 -12.28
N PHE A 189 3.06 -7.78 -11.22
CA PHE A 189 2.06 -8.84 -11.33
C PHE A 189 0.81 -8.39 -12.10
N LYS A 190 0.45 -7.12 -12.02
CA LYS A 190 -0.65 -6.55 -12.79
C LYS A 190 -0.35 -6.56 -14.27
N ALA A 191 0.85 -6.12 -14.68
CA ALA A 191 1.28 -6.19 -16.06
C ALA A 191 1.33 -7.64 -16.57
N PHE A 192 1.81 -8.56 -15.74
CA PHE A 192 1.87 -9.98 -16.06
C PHE A 192 0.49 -10.66 -16.22
N LEU A 193 -0.51 -10.25 -15.44
CA LEU A 193 -1.86 -10.82 -15.45
C LEU A 193 -2.86 -10.08 -16.37
N MET A 194 -2.44 -8.97 -16.98
CA MET A 194 -3.27 -8.16 -17.87
C MET A 194 -3.56 -8.91 -19.18
N GLU A 195 -4.82 -8.94 -19.58
CA GLU A 195 -5.21 -9.52 -20.87
C GLU A 195 -4.89 -8.57 -22.03
N PRO A 196 -4.44 -9.10 -23.20
CA PRO A 196 -4.27 -8.29 -24.39
C PRO A 196 -5.58 -7.56 -24.75
N GLY A 197 -5.53 -6.24 -24.88
CA GLY A 197 -6.69 -5.40 -25.25
C GLY A 197 -7.58 -4.94 -24.10
N LYS A 198 -7.27 -5.25 -22.83
CA LYS A 198 -7.99 -4.71 -21.66
C LYS A 198 -7.13 -3.71 -20.87
N SER A 199 -7.76 -2.62 -20.43
CA SER A 199 -7.13 -1.57 -19.60
C SER A 199 -7.22 -1.85 -18.09
N GLU A 200 -8.09 -2.77 -17.66
CA GLU A 200 -8.26 -3.12 -16.25
C GLU A 200 -8.30 -4.64 -16.00
N LEU A 201 -7.73 -5.05 -14.86
CA LEU A 201 -7.85 -6.41 -14.36
C LEU A 201 -9.26 -6.67 -13.81
N ASP A 202 -9.77 -7.86 -14.11
CA ASP A 202 -10.91 -8.44 -13.41
C ASP A 202 -10.64 -8.55 -11.90
N THR A 203 -11.71 -8.55 -11.09
CA THR A 203 -11.65 -8.54 -9.62
C THR A 203 -10.80 -9.70 -9.09
N SER A 204 -10.96 -10.88 -9.66
CA SER A 204 -10.21 -12.09 -9.30
C SER A 204 -8.70 -11.93 -9.49
N ARG A 205 -8.27 -11.43 -10.66
CA ARG A 205 -6.86 -11.22 -10.99
C ARG A 205 -6.24 -10.05 -10.25
N ARG A 206 -7.01 -8.98 -10.01
CA ARG A 206 -6.59 -7.86 -9.17
C ARG A 206 -6.29 -8.33 -7.76
N LEU A 207 -7.13 -9.22 -7.22
CA LEU A 207 -6.90 -9.84 -5.92
C LEU A 207 -5.66 -10.74 -5.92
N THR A 208 -5.46 -11.56 -6.95
CA THR A 208 -4.25 -12.40 -7.09
C THR A 208 -2.98 -11.55 -7.17
N ALA A 209 -2.96 -10.50 -7.99
CA ALA A 209 -1.85 -9.56 -8.10
C ALA A 209 -1.55 -8.90 -6.75
N GLY A 210 -2.60 -8.45 -6.04
CA GLY A 210 -2.48 -7.86 -4.70
C GLY A 210 -1.96 -8.86 -3.66
N GLY A 211 -2.44 -10.10 -3.68
CA GLY A 211 -1.99 -11.17 -2.78
C GLY A 211 -0.53 -11.54 -2.99
N LEU A 212 -0.10 -11.72 -4.24
CA LEU A 212 1.29 -12.00 -4.60
C LEU A 212 2.21 -10.82 -4.24
N ALA A 213 1.78 -9.59 -4.52
CA ALA A 213 2.52 -8.39 -4.11
C ALA A 213 2.66 -8.31 -2.59
N GLY A 214 1.61 -8.66 -1.84
CA GLY A 214 1.65 -8.75 -0.38
C GLY A 214 2.67 -9.77 0.12
N VAL A 215 2.73 -10.96 -0.49
CA VAL A 215 3.73 -12.00 -0.17
C VAL A 215 5.16 -11.49 -0.39
N VAL A 216 5.44 -10.85 -1.54
CA VAL A 216 6.77 -10.29 -1.83
C VAL A 216 7.14 -9.20 -0.82
N SER A 217 6.19 -8.35 -0.45
CA SER A 217 6.40 -7.27 0.52
C SER A 217 6.64 -7.76 1.93
N VAL A 218 5.93 -8.82 2.34
CA VAL A 218 6.18 -9.52 3.60
C VAL A 218 7.57 -10.14 3.57
N ALA A 219 7.97 -10.82 2.50
CA ALA A 219 9.31 -11.39 2.38
C ALA A 219 10.40 -10.29 2.45
N CYS A 220 10.23 -9.18 1.75
CA CYS A 220 11.16 -8.05 1.79
C CYS A 220 11.32 -7.48 3.23
N THR A 221 10.22 -7.38 3.97
CA THR A 221 10.20 -6.75 5.30
C THR A 221 10.26 -7.72 6.48
N TYR A 222 10.40 -9.01 6.21
CA TYR A 222 10.36 -10.07 7.22
C TYR A 222 11.41 -9.92 8.35
N PRO A 223 12.66 -9.46 8.10
CA PRO A 223 13.61 -9.22 9.18
C PRO A 223 13.12 -8.24 10.25
N LEU A 224 12.35 -7.21 9.85
CA LEU A 224 11.76 -6.25 10.78
C LEU A 224 10.63 -6.89 11.60
N ASP A 225 9.86 -7.80 11.02
CA ASP A 225 8.81 -8.56 11.72
C ASP A 225 9.37 -9.53 12.75
N MET A 226 10.50 -10.16 12.42
CA MET A 226 11.22 -11.02 13.35
C MET A 226 11.73 -10.21 14.56
N VAL A 227 12.41 -9.08 14.30
CA VAL A 227 12.92 -8.21 15.36
C VAL A 227 11.79 -7.64 16.21
N ARG A 228 10.69 -7.22 15.58
CA ARG A 228 9.49 -6.75 16.26
C ARG A 228 9.00 -7.77 17.28
N THR A 229 8.78 -9.01 16.84
CA THR A 229 8.25 -10.09 17.68
C THR A 229 9.20 -10.37 18.84
N ARG A 230 10.51 -10.41 18.58
CA ARG A 230 11.55 -10.59 19.61
C ARG A 230 11.55 -9.46 20.64
N LEU A 231 11.49 -8.20 20.19
CA LEU A 231 11.45 -7.03 21.08
C LEU A 231 10.21 -7.01 21.97
N SER A 232 9.04 -7.40 21.43
CA SER A 232 7.80 -7.46 22.21
C SER A 232 7.82 -8.57 23.27
N ILE A 233 8.50 -9.70 23.01
CA ILE A 233 8.65 -10.83 23.94
C ILE A 233 9.70 -10.57 25.01
N GLN A 234 10.90 -10.10 24.61
CA GLN A 234 12.03 -9.91 25.52
C GLN A 234 11.70 -8.95 26.66
N SER A 235 10.84 -7.95 26.43
CA SER A 235 10.36 -7.07 27.49
C SER A 235 9.56 -7.77 28.59
N ALA A 236 8.77 -8.80 28.25
CA ALA A 236 8.01 -9.56 29.23
C ALA A 236 8.88 -10.56 30.01
N THR A 237 9.82 -11.22 29.34
CA THR A 237 10.68 -12.25 29.97
C THR A 237 11.77 -11.65 30.88
N LEU A 238 12.36 -10.51 30.49
CA LEU A 238 13.50 -9.94 31.23
C LEU A 238 13.13 -9.40 32.62
N GLN A 239 11.88 -8.98 32.86
CA GLN A 239 11.48 -8.46 34.16
C GLN A 239 10.85 -9.46 35.12
N GLY A 240 10.36 -10.60 34.62
CA GLY A 240 10.04 -11.76 35.47
C GLY A 240 11.26 -12.19 36.30
N ASN A 241 12.46 -12.07 35.72
CA ASN A 241 13.73 -12.31 36.41
C ASN A 241 14.29 -11.09 37.18
N SER A 242 13.87 -9.84 36.90
CA SER A 242 14.28 -8.66 37.68
C SER A 242 13.69 -8.60 39.08
N ARG A 243 12.63 -9.37 39.37
CA ARG A 243 12.17 -9.56 40.76
C ARG A 243 13.21 -10.26 41.65
N ASN A 244 14.21 -10.92 41.07
CA ASN A 244 15.31 -11.59 41.79
C ASN A 244 16.62 -10.78 41.83
N GLY A 245 16.56 -9.44 41.87
CA GLY A 245 17.73 -8.59 42.17
C GLY A 245 18.81 -8.51 41.08
N GLY A 246 18.54 -9.00 39.86
CA GLY A 246 19.46 -8.91 38.73
C GLY A 246 19.48 -7.51 38.08
N GLN A 247 20.68 -7.01 37.78
CA GLN A 247 20.95 -5.73 37.11
C GLN A 247 19.98 -5.43 35.95
N HIS A 248 19.53 -4.17 35.85
CA HIS A 248 18.78 -3.61 34.72
C HIS A 248 19.57 -3.78 33.41
N LYS A 249 19.41 -4.93 32.72
CA LYS A 249 19.89 -5.08 31.34
C LYS A 249 19.06 -4.13 30.48
N LYS A 250 19.70 -3.08 29.94
CA LYS A 250 19.09 -2.20 28.93
C LYS A 250 18.51 -3.07 27.81
N LEU A 251 17.22 -2.94 27.55
CA LEU A 251 16.58 -3.70 26.48
C LEU A 251 17.22 -3.31 25.14
N PRO A 252 17.61 -4.28 24.30
CA PRO A 252 18.26 -4.00 23.04
C PRO A 252 17.32 -3.22 22.11
N GLY A 253 17.90 -2.33 21.30
CA GLY A 253 17.18 -1.66 20.22
C GLY A 253 16.96 -2.59 19.02
N ILE A 254 16.42 -2.03 17.93
CA ILE A 254 16.18 -2.76 16.67
C ILE A 254 17.47 -3.38 16.13
N VAL A 255 18.52 -2.58 15.98
CA VAL A 255 19.81 -3.02 15.40
C VAL A 255 20.51 -4.06 16.29
N PRO A 256 20.67 -3.87 17.61
CA PRO A 256 21.26 -4.90 18.47
C PRO A 256 20.48 -6.22 18.45
N THR A 257 19.15 -6.17 18.43
CA THR A 257 18.31 -7.38 18.36
C THR A 257 18.47 -8.09 17.02
N MET A 258 18.48 -7.34 15.91
CA MET A 258 18.72 -7.89 14.58
C MET A 258 20.10 -8.55 14.49
N MET A 259 21.14 -7.88 15.00
CA MET A 259 22.50 -8.39 15.01
C MET A 259 22.65 -9.62 15.90
N GLN A 260 21.94 -9.65 17.04
CA GLN A 260 21.89 -10.81 17.92
C GLN A 260 21.33 -12.01 17.16
N ILE A 261 20.14 -11.89 16.56
CA ILE A 261 19.51 -12.98 15.78
C ILE A 261 20.44 -13.45 14.66
N TYR A 262 21.03 -12.51 13.91
CA TYR A 262 21.96 -12.83 12.84
C TYR A 262 23.17 -13.64 13.35
N ARG A 263 23.78 -13.24 14.47
CA ARG A 263 24.96 -13.92 15.00
C ARG A 263 24.64 -15.25 15.70
N THR A 264 23.48 -15.37 16.36
CA THR A 264 23.17 -16.53 17.21
C THR A 264 22.25 -17.56 16.57
N GLU A 265 21.44 -17.20 15.57
CA GLU A 265 20.37 -18.04 15.02
C GLU A 265 20.59 -18.45 13.55
N GLY A 266 21.84 -18.40 13.07
CA GLY A 266 22.19 -18.88 11.72
C GLY A 266 22.12 -17.81 10.64
N GLY A 267 22.47 -16.56 10.95
CA GLY A 267 22.61 -15.48 9.98
C GLY A 267 21.28 -15.09 9.35
N TRP A 268 21.27 -15.07 8.01
CA TRP A 268 20.10 -14.73 7.22
C TRP A 268 18.96 -15.75 7.41
N PHE A 269 19.24 -17.04 7.54
CA PHE A 269 18.19 -18.04 7.74
C PHE A 269 17.44 -17.85 9.08
N GLY A 270 18.13 -17.35 10.11
CA GLY A 270 17.52 -17.00 11.39
C GLY A 270 16.51 -15.84 11.27
N LEU A 271 16.89 -14.79 10.55
CA LEU A 271 16.01 -13.62 10.32
C LEU A 271 14.74 -13.97 9.52
N TYR A 272 14.79 -15.01 8.70
CA TYR A 272 13.70 -15.47 7.84
C TYR A 272 12.95 -16.71 8.37
N ARG A 273 13.26 -17.14 9.60
CA ARG A 273 12.66 -18.32 10.21
C ARG A 273 11.17 -18.12 10.48
N GLY A 274 10.31 -18.73 9.66
CA GLY A 274 8.86 -18.60 9.77
C GLY A 274 8.22 -17.81 8.61
N LEU A 275 9.00 -17.40 7.60
CA LEU A 275 8.46 -16.81 6.38
C LEU A 275 7.49 -17.77 5.69
N TRP A 276 7.88 -19.04 5.52
CA TRP A 276 7.04 -20.07 4.89
C TRP A 276 5.62 -20.21 5.48
N PRO A 277 5.44 -20.44 6.80
CA PRO A 277 4.10 -20.50 7.38
C PRO A 277 3.35 -19.17 7.27
N THR A 278 4.06 -18.04 7.30
CA THR A 278 3.46 -16.71 7.11
C THR A 278 2.89 -16.56 5.69
N THR A 279 3.66 -16.96 4.67
CA THR A 279 3.23 -16.88 3.27
C THR A 279 2.14 -17.89 2.93
N LEU A 280 2.21 -19.11 3.49
CA LEU A 280 1.15 -20.11 3.34
C LEU A 280 -0.18 -19.63 3.91
N GLY A 281 -0.17 -18.84 4.98
CA GLY A 281 -1.38 -18.27 5.58
C GLY A 281 -2.08 -17.24 4.70
N VAL A 282 -1.37 -16.58 3.77
CA VAL A 282 -1.93 -15.51 2.94
C VAL A 282 -2.97 -16.04 1.96
N ALA A 283 -2.68 -17.14 1.25
CA ALA A 283 -3.57 -17.62 0.20
C ALA A 283 -4.97 -18.05 0.73
N PRO A 284 -5.08 -18.87 1.79
CA PRO A 284 -6.37 -19.19 2.39
C PRO A 284 -7.09 -17.95 2.93
N TYR A 285 -6.35 -17.01 3.54
CA TYR A 285 -6.94 -15.77 4.06
C TYR A 285 -7.56 -14.93 2.95
N VAL A 286 -6.83 -14.71 1.85
CA VAL A 286 -7.30 -13.94 0.70
C VAL A 286 -8.52 -14.61 0.05
N ALA A 287 -8.48 -15.93 -0.15
CA ALA A 287 -9.58 -16.68 -0.75
C ALA A 287 -10.85 -16.63 0.10
N LEU A 288 -10.75 -16.89 1.40
CA LEU A 288 -11.89 -16.85 2.33
C LEU A 288 -12.45 -15.44 2.49
N ASN A 289 -11.57 -14.43 2.60
CA ASN A 289 -12.01 -13.04 2.72
C ASN A 289 -12.81 -12.63 1.47
N PHE A 290 -12.31 -12.96 0.27
CA PHE A 290 -13.03 -12.68 -0.97
C PHE A 290 -14.38 -13.40 -1.05
N GLN A 291 -14.42 -14.70 -0.77
CA GLN A 291 -15.66 -15.48 -0.81
C GLN A 291 -16.70 -14.94 0.19
N CYS A 292 -16.28 -14.64 1.43
CA CYS A 292 -17.15 -14.04 2.43
C CYS A 292 -17.59 -12.64 2.03
N TYR A 293 -16.71 -11.84 1.43
CA TYR A 293 -17.02 -10.49 0.99
C TYR A 293 -18.09 -10.48 -0.11
N GLU A 294 -17.91 -11.27 -1.18
CA GLU A 294 -18.89 -11.33 -2.27
C GLU A 294 -20.22 -11.95 -1.80
N GLY A 295 -20.18 -12.95 -0.91
CA GLY A 295 -21.39 -13.50 -0.29
C GLY A 295 -22.16 -12.47 0.57
N LEU A 296 -21.46 -11.74 1.44
CA LEU A 296 -22.06 -10.68 2.27
C LEU A 296 -22.58 -9.52 1.42
N LYS A 297 -21.82 -9.13 0.40
CA LYS A 297 -22.19 -8.07 -0.54
C LYS A 297 -23.48 -8.43 -1.30
N ALA A 298 -23.59 -9.67 -1.79
CA ALA A 298 -24.79 -10.16 -2.46
C ALA A 298 -26.04 -10.15 -1.56
N TYR A 299 -25.85 -10.34 -0.25
CA TYR A 299 -26.93 -10.28 0.74
C TYR A 299 -27.27 -8.86 1.20
N MET A 300 -26.27 -8.01 1.44
CA MET A 300 -26.42 -6.69 2.07
C MET A 300 -26.64 -5.53 1.07
N ILE A 301 -26.32 -5.73 -0.22
CA ILE A 301 -26.45 -4.74 -1.28
C ILE A 301 -27.45 -5.25 -2.32
N PRO A 302 -28.72 -4.78 -2.29
CA PRO A 302 -29.69 -5.16 -3.30
C PRO A 302 -29.29 -4.63 -4.68
N PRO A 303 -29.63 -5.33 -5.78
CA PRO A 303 -29.21 -5.00 -7.14
C PRO A 303 -29.59 -3.59 -7.63
N ASN A 304 -30.57 -2.94 -7.00
CA ASN A 304 -31.18 -1.68 -7.41
C ASN A 304 -30.68 -0.44 -6.64
N SER A 305 -29.47 -0.48 -6.10
CA SER A 305 -28.87 0.68 -5.41
C SER A 305 -27.75 1.30 -6.24
N ASP A 306 -28.06 2.39 -6.95
CA ASP A 306 -27.14 3.09 -7.88
C ASP A 306 -25.84 3.57 -7.24
N GLN A 307 -25.78 3.68 -5.90
CA GLN A 307 -24.53 3.88 -5.16
C GLN A 307 -24.56 3.14 -3.81
N PRO A 308 -23.94 1.95 -3.69
CA PRO A 308 -23.79 1.32 -2.39
C PRO A 308 -23.01 2.21 -1.43
N SER A 309 -23.66 2.60 -0.32
CA SER A 309 -23.07 3.38 0.77
C SER A 309 -21.70 2.80 1.19
N THR A 310 -20.66 3.64 1.20
CA THR A 310 -19.28 3.30 1.61
C THR A 310 -19.28 2.56 2.95
N THR A 311 -20.14 2.97 3.88
CA THR A 311 -20.31 2.33 5.20
C THR A 311 -20.72 0.86 5.08
N ARG A 312 -21.65 0.51 4.18
CA ARG A 312 -22.08 -0.90 3.99
C ARG A 312 -20.95 -1.75 3.43
N LYS A 313 -20.18 -1.23 2.45
CA LYS A 313 -19.00 -1.91 1.92
C LYS A 313 -17.93 -2.13 2.99
N LEU A 314 -17.70 -1.14 3.85
CA LEU A 314 -16.78 -1.24 4.97
C LEU A 314 -17.22 -2.29 5.99
N ILE A 315 -18.51 -2.35 6.33
CA ILE A 315 -19.06 -3.39 7.22
C ILE A 315 -18.90 -4.78 6.61
N CYS A 316 -19.24 -4.94 5.31
CA CYS A 316 -19.04 -6.21 4.61
C CYS A 316 -17.57 -6.65 4.64
N GLY A 317 -16.65 -5.72 4.36
CA GLY A 317 -15.21 -5.98 4.42
C GLY A 317 -14.72 -6.34 5.83
N ALA A 318 -15.20 -5.66 6.86
CA ALA A 318 -14.82 -5.94 8.25
C ALA A 318 -15.32 -7.32 8.70
N LEU A 319 -16.57 -7.68 8.37
CA LEU A 319 -17.14 -8.99 8.68
C LEU A 319 -16.44 -10.11 7.92
N ALA A 320 -16.27 -9.94 6.60
CA ALA A 320 -15.54 -10.91 5.76
C ALA A 320 -14.11 -11.13 6.26
N GLY A 321 -13.40 -10.05 6.57
CA GLY A 321 -12.05 -10.10 7.14
C GLY A 321 -12.01 -10.80 8.50
N SER A 322 -13.02 -10.59 9.35
CA SER A 322 -13.11 -11.24 10.67
C SER A 322 -13.41 -12.73 10.58
N ILE A 323 -14.29 -13.15 9.67
CA ILE A 323 -14.60 -14.56 9.40
C ILE A 323 -13.35 -15.25 8.84
N ALA A 324 -12.76 -14.69 7.79
CA ALA A 324 -11.53 -15.21 7.19
C ALA A 324 -10.42 -15.30 8.23
N GLN A 325 -10.25 -14.27 9.06
CA GLN A 325 -9.25 -14.27 10.13
C GLN A 325 -9.54 -15.31 11.22
N THR A 326 -10.79 -15.54 11.62
CA THR A 326 -11.13 -16.59 12.60
C THR A 326 -10.71 -17.96 12.08
N ILE A 327 -11.04 -18.26 10.82
CA ILE A 327 -10.77 -19.55 10.20
C ILE A 327 -9.26 -19.76 9.97
N THR A 328 -8.55 -18.69 9.59
CA THR A 328 -7.12 -18.75 9.26
C THR A 328 -6.19 -18.42 10.43
N TYR A 329 -6.73 -18.00 11.57
CA TYR A 329 -5.96 -17.75 12.79
C TYR A 329 -5.07 -18.93 13.21
N PRO A 330 -5.55 -20.19 13.19
CA PRO A 330 -4.74 -21.35 13.54
C PRO A 330 -3.69 -21.77 12.50
N LEU A 331 -3.47 -21.01 11.43
CA LEU A 331 -2.51 -21.40 10.40
C LEU A 331 -1.06 -21.23 10.90
N GLY A 332 -0.35 -22.35 10.91
CA GLY A 332 1.06 -22.46 11.28
C GLY A 332 1.63 -23.76 10.70
N THR A 333 2.90 -24.07 11.00
CA THR A 333 3.42 -25.40 10.64
C THR A 333 2.64 -26.48 11.38
N TRP A 334 2.40 -27.62 10.72
CA TRP A 334 1.68 -28.74 11.33
C TRP A 334 2.27 -29.15 12.69
N ASP A 335 3.60 -29.14 12.80
CA ASP A 335 4.30 -29.46 14.05
C ASP A 335 4.01 -28.46 15.17
N ALA A 336 3.92 -27.16 14.85
CA ALA A 336 3.59 -26.14 15.83
C ALA A 336 2.15 -26.27 16.32
N ILE A 337 1.21 -26.50 15.38
CA ILE A 337 -0.21 -26.73 15.70
C ILE A 337 -0.35 -27.97 16.59
N ARG A 338 0.26 -29.09 16.20
CA ARG A 338 0.22 -30.34 16.95
C ARG A 338 0.77 -30.17 18.36
N THR A 339 1.94 -29.53 18.49
CA THR A 339 2.59 -29.31 19.78
C THR A 339 1.73 -28.43 20.70
N MET A 340 1.13 -27.39 20.13
CA MET A 340 0.26 -26.46 20.84
C MET A 340 -1.01 -27.15 21.34
N ILE A 341 -1.67 -27.95 20.51
CA ILE A 341 -2.85 -28.74 20.91
C ILE A 341 -2.49 -29.76 21.99
N GLN A 342 -1.36 -30.45 21.87
CA GLN A 342 -0.93 -31.45 22.84
C GLN A 342 -0.59 -30.87 24.21
N LYS A 343 0.02 -29.67 24.24
CA LYS A 343 0.47 -29.04 25.49
C LYS A 343 -0.57 -28.16 26.16
N GLU A 344 -1.43 -27.51 25.38
CA GLU A 344 -2.30 -26.43 25.87
C GLU A 344 -3.76 -26.59 25.41
N GLY A 345 -4.08 -27.62 24.64
CA GLY A 345 -5.40 -27.86 24.07
C GLY A 345 -5.76 -26.95 22.90
N VAL A 346 -6.90 -27.19 22.26
CA VAL A 346 -7.34 -26.49 21.03
C VAL A 346 -7.55 -24.97 21.24
N LYS A 347 -7.93 -24.55 22.45
CA LYS A 347 -8.18 -23.13 22.77
C LYS A 347 -6.93 -22.26 22.64
N SER A 348 -5.74 -22.83 22.81
CA SER A 348 -4.47 -22.10 22.72
C SER A 348 -4.23 -21.50 21.33
N MET A 349 -4.76 -22.13 20.28
CA MET A 349 -4.64 -21.66 18.89
C MET A 349 -5.30 -20.30 18.66
N TYR A 350 -6.24 -19.91 19.52
CA TYR A 350 -6.99 -18.64 19.41
C TYR A 350 -6.54 -17.60 20.45
N LYS A 351 -5.46 -17.86 21.19
CA LYS A 351 -4.86 -16.87 22.10
C LYS A 351 -4.47 -15.61 21.31
N GLY A 352 -4.94 -14.45 21.79
CA GLY A 352 -4.69 -13.17 21.12
C GLY A 352 -5.74 -12.76 20.07
N LEU A 353 -6.78 -13.56 19.82
CA LEU A 353 -7.82 -13.21 18.83
C LEU A 353 -8.63 -11.97 19.25
N ILE A 354 -9.04 -11.91 20.52
CA ILE A 354 -9.80 -10.78 21.09
C ILE A 354 -9.05 -9.44 20.93
N PRO A 355 -7.80 -9.27 21.42
CA PRO A 355 -7.08 -8.01 21.22
C PRO A 355 -6.83 -7.72 19.74
N ASN A 356 -6.75 -8.76 18.90
CA ASN A 356 -6.64 -8.58 17.46
C ASN A 356 -7.92 -8.00 16.82
N TYR A 357 -9.11 -8.29 17.32
CA TYR A 357 -10.35 -7.62 16.89
C TYR A 357 -10.49 -6.22 17.46
N LEU A 358 -10.18 -6.05 18.75
CA LEU A 358 -10.28 -4.75 19.43
C LEU A 358 -9.40 -3.67 18.77
N LYS A 359 -8.28 -4.05 18.14
CA LYS A 359 -7.44 -3.08 17.43
C LYS A 359 -7.96 -2.64 16.06
N VAL A 360 -8.88 -3.37 15.42
CA VAL A 360 -9.25 -3.12 14.01
C VAL A 360 -9.96 -1.77 13.86
N ALA A 361 -11.02 -1.54 14.64
CA ALA A 361 -11.80 -0.32 14.53
C ALA A 361 -10.99 0.96 14.87
N PRO A 362 -10.21 1.01 15.98
CA PRO A 362 -9.34 2.15 16.25
C PRO A 362 -8.27 2.35 15.17
N ALA A 363 -7.67 1.28 14.64
CA ALA A 363 -6.67 1.38 13.58
C ALA A 363 -7.24 2.07 12.33
N ILE A 364 -8.42 1.62 11.88
CA ILE A 364 -9.09 2.17 10.69
C ILE A 364 -9.51 3.63 10.94
N GLY A 365 -10.16 3.90 12.07
CA GLY A 365 -10.64 5.24 12.40
C GLY A 365 -9.52 6.27 12.47
N VAL A 366 -8.44 5.98 13.21
CA VAL A 366 -7.29 6.88 13.35
C VAL A 366 -6.55 7.05 12.02
N SER A 367 -6.38 5.97 11.25
CA SER A 367 -5.74 6.07 9.93
C SER A 367 -6.54 6.96 9.00
N PHE A 368 -7.87 6.83 8.98
CA PHE A 368 -8.73 7.65 8.13
C PHE A 368 -8.68 9.13 8.54
N VAL A 369 -8.87 9.43 9.82
CA VAL A 369 -8.82 10.82 10.33
C VAL A 369 -7.46 11.46 10.08
N THR A 370 -6.37 10.72 10.34
CA THR A 370 -5.01 11.23 10.11
C THR A 370 -4.76 11.47 8.63
N TYR A 371 -5.25 10.58 7.76
CA TYR A 371 -5.11 10.74 6.31
C TYR A 371 -5.84 11.98 5.80
N GLU A 372 -7.11 12.17 6.18
CA GLU A 372 -7.87 13.36 5.79
C GLU A 372 -7.22 14.64 6.35
N TRP A 373 -6.79 14.64 7.61
CA TRP A 373 -6.11 15.80 8.19
C TRP A 373 -4.79 16.14 7.48
N CYS A 374 -3.98 15.13 7.15
CA CYS A 374 -2.76 15.34 6.37
C CYS A 374 -3.06 15.84 4.96
N LYS A 375 -4.11 15.33 4.33
CA LYS A 375 -4.53 15.74 2.99
C LYS A 375 -5.01 17.19 2.99
N ASP A 376 -5.84 17.58 3.95
CA ASP A 376 -6.34 18.96 4.09
C ASP A 376 -5.19 19.94 4.38
N ALA A 377 -4.24 19.55 5.23
CA ALA A 377 -3.06 20.36 5.52
C ALA A 377 -2.10 20.54 4.32
N MET A 378 -2.18 19.67 3.31
CA MET A 378 -1.36 19.72 2.08
C MET A 378 -2.08 20.39 0.89
N GLN A 379 -3.35 20.78 1.04
CA GLN A 379 -4.03 21.60 0.05
C GLN A 379 -3.51 23.04 0.14
N PRO A 380 -3.20 23.70 -1.00
CA PRO A 380 -2.84 25.10 -0.98
C PRO A 380 -4.01 25.93 -0.42
N LEU A 381 -3.70 26.84 0.51
CA LEU A 381 -4.64 27.81 1.09
C LEU A 381 -5.27 28.73 0.06
#